data_AF-A0A7K2XQL5-F1
#
_entry.id   AF-A0A7K2XQL5-F1
#
_cell.length_a   1.000
_cell.length_b   1.000
_cell.length_c   1.000
_cell.angle_alpha   90.00
_cell.angle_beta   90.00
_cell.angle_gamma   90.00
#
_symmetry.space_group_name_H-M   'P 1'
#
loop_
_entity.id
_entity.type
_entity.pdbx_description
1 polymer ?
#
loop_
_entity_poly.entity_id
_entity_poly.type
_entity_poly.pdbx_seq_one_letter_code
_entity_poly.pdbx_strand_id
1 'polypeptide(L)'
;MTWTDFVVNARAITTYYDVVPELSGVRLRSVHLEGWGCAVTLRLDLPRFFDRSDDMPGDTAQCHIQFLMVQDFRMEGWRRAVTADVTLHEQPEHRLAVQVRGSGVAVSFTSNASLKVGRISSFRRTADGGDGGQHHFSRPLERKRYPMIPPTYSSTFYERV
;
A
#
# COMPACT_ATOMS: atom_id res chain seq x y z
N MET A 1 -19.75 -0.35 -1.12
CA MET A 1 -18.68 -0.29 -2.13
C MET A 1 -17.37 -0.28 -1.37
N THR A 2 -16.48 -1.21 -1.71
CA THR A 2 -15.18 -1.37 -1.04
C THR A 2 -14.08 -0.87 -1.96
N TRP A 3 -12.93 -0.52 -1.41
CA TRP A 3 -11.78 -0.13 -2.23
C TRP A 3 -11.33 -1.25 -3.19
N THR A 4 -11.62 -2.51 -2.86
CA THR A 4 -11.29 -3.68 -3.70
C THR A 4 -12.07 -3.74 -5.00
N ASP A 5 -13.22 -3.06 -5.08
CA ASP A 5 -14.04 -2.97 -6.30
C ASP A 5 -13.28 -2.29 -7.44
N PHE A 6 -12.28 -1.46 -7.12
CA PHE A 6 -11.42 -0.78 -8.10
C PHE A 6 -10.11 -1.52 -8.41
N VAL A 7 -9.81 -2.64 -7.72
CA VAL A 7 -8.52 -3.33 -7.86
C VAL A 7 -8.57 -4.28 -9.06
N VAL A 8 -7.89 -3.91 -10.14
CA VAL A 8 -7.92 -4.69 -11.41
C VAL A 8 -7.32 -6.08 -11.26
N ASN A 9 -6.45 -6.27 -10.27
CA ASN A 9 -5.81 -7.53 -9.94
C ASN A 9 -6.23 -8.03 -8.55
N ALA A 10 -7.53 -7.96 -8.21
CA ALA A 10 -8.07 -8.26 -6.87
C ALA A 10 -7.58 -9.59 -6.26
N ARG A 11 -7.35 -10.63 -7.08
CA ARG A 11 -6.75 -11.91 -6.64
C ARG A 11 -5.43 -11.75 -5.88
N ALA A 12 -4.67 -10.67 -6.15
CA ALA A 12 -3.43 -10.38 -5.44
C ALA A 12 -3.62 -10.20 -3.93
N ILE A 13 -4.79 -9.70 -3.49
CA ILE A 13 -5.10 -9.49 -2.07
C ILE A 13 -6.15 -10.47 -1.54
N THR A 14 -7.16 -10.83 -2.34
CA THR A 14 -8.26 -11.70 -1.89
C THR A 14 -7.83 -13.15 -1.65
N THR A 15 -6.66 -13.56 -2.16
CA THR A 15 -6.08 -14.88 -1.83
C THR A 15 -5.72 -15.00 -0.34
N TYR A 16 -5.48 -13.88 0.35
CA TYR A 16 -5.01 -13.84 1.74
C TYR A 16 -6.11 -13.55 2.77
N TYR A 17 -7.29 -13.13 2.33
CA TYR A 17 -8.36 -12.67 3.20
C TYR A 17 -9.69 -13.31 2.81
N ASP A 18 -10.45 -13.77 3.80
CA ASP A 18 -11.85 -14.14 3.59
C ASP A 18 -12.69 -12.88 3.32
N VAL A 19 -12.38 -11.81 4.07
CA VAL A 19 -12.92 -10.46 3.88
C VAL A 19 -11.75 -9.47 3.92
N VAL A 20 -11.49 -8.79 2.81
CA VAL A 20 -10.39 -7.83 2.73
C VAL A 20 -10.68 -6.65 3.68
N PRO A 21 -9.73 -6.28 4.56
CA PRO A 21 -9.97 -5.18 5.49
C PRO A 21 -10.14 -3.85 4.77
N GLU A 22 -10.97 -2.98 5.36
CA GLU A 22 -11.03 -1.58 4.97
C GLU A 22 -9.69 -0.89 5.21
N LEU A 23 -9.40 0.17 4.45
CA LEU A 23 -8.17 0.94 4.59
C LEU A 23 -8.26 1.99 5.73
N SER A 24 -8.94 1.64 6.82
CA SER A 24 -9.00 2.46 8.04
C SER A 24 -8.00 1.93 9.07
N GLY A 25 -7.31 2.86 9.76
CA GLY A 25 -6.27 2.53 10.73
C GLY A 25 -5.05 1.82 10.13
N VAL A 26 -4.79 2.00 8.84
CA VAL A 26 -3.58 1.47 8.19
C VAL A 26 -2.35 2.23 8.67
N ARG A 27 -1.17 1.60 8.60
CA ARG A 27 0.09 2.30 8.84
C ARG A 27 0.70 2.74 7.52
N LEU A 28 0.69 4.04 7.26
CA LEU A 28 1.32 4.62 6.08
C LEU A 28 2.84 4.62 6.24
N ARG A 29 3.52 3.79 5.44
CA ARG A 29 4.99 3.62 5.47
C ARG A 29 5.70 4.55 4.50
N SER A 30 5.14 4.72 3.31
CA SER A 30 5.68 5.62 2.29
C SER A 30 4.60 6.06 1.31
N VAL A 31 4.74 7.28 0.81
CA VAL A 31 4.07 7.78 -0.39
C VAL A 31 5.16 7.93 -1.44
N HIS A 32 5.08 7.15 -2.52
CA HIS A 32 6.04 7.20 -3.60
C HIS A 32 5.42 7.84 -4.83
N LEU A 33 6.02 8.92 -5.31
CA LEU A 33 5.68 9.55 -6.59
C LEU A 33 6.60 8.97 -7.65
N GLU A 34 6.03 8.39 -8.71
CA GLU A 34 6.81 7.91 -9.84
C GLU A 34 7.38 9.11 -10.61
N GLY A 35 8.69 9.11 -10.89
CA GLY A 35 9.38 10.27 -11.45
C GLY A 35 9.08 10.54 -12.94
N TRP A 36 8.68 9.51 -13.68
CA TRP A 36 8.43 9.57 -15.13
C TRP A 36 6.99 9.27 -15.52
N GLY A 37 6.20 8.77 -14.57
CA GLY A 37 4.80 8.40 -14.75
C GLY A 37 3.89 9.23 -13.83
N CYS A 38 2.64 9.43 -14.23
CA CYS A 38 1.63 10.04 -13.36
C CYS A 38 1.07 8.97 -12.41
N ALA A 39 1.89 8.48 -11.48
CA ALA A 39 1.51 7.41 -10.55
C ALA A 39 1.94 7.69 -9.12
N VAL A 40 1.10 7.21 -8.19
CA VAL A 40 1.36 7.23 -6.74
C VAL A 40 1.30 5.80 -6.23
N THR A 41 2.32 5.36 -5.52
CA THR A 41 2.31 4.08 -4.79
C THR A 41 2.31 4.34 -3.28
N LEU A 42 1.26 3.88 -2.60
CA LEU A 42 1.19 3.85 -1.14
C LEU A 42 1.73 2.51 -0.64
N ARG A 43 2.68 2.53 0.29
CA ARG A 43 3.07 1.33 1.06
C ARG A 43 2.38 1.38 2.41
N LEU A 44 1.59 0.36 2.69
CA LEU A 44 0.71 0.31 3.85
C LEU A 44 0.93 -0.99 4.62
N ASP A 45 0.99 -0.91 5.94
CA ASP A 45 0.65 -2.08 6.76
C ASP A 45 -0.87 -2.10 6.93
N LEU A 46 -1.47 -3.26 6.66
CA LEU A 46 -2.90 -3.48 6.77
C LEU A 46 -3.31 -3.57 8.25
N PRO A 47 -4.55 -3.19 8.60
CA PRO A 47 -4.99 -3.12 10.00
C PRO A 47 -5.15 -4.50 10.64
N ARG A 48 -5.25 -5.55 9.82
CA ARG A 48 -5.39 -6.95 10.22
C ARG A 48 -4.34 -7.79 9.51
N PHE A 49 -3.85 -8.83 10.17
CA PHE A 49 -2.98 -9.82 9.54
C PHE A 49 -3.78 -10.72 8.57
N PHE A 50 -3.08 -11.42 7.68
CA PHE A 50 -3.72 -12.33 6.72
C PHE A 50 -4.55 -13.42 7.42
N ASP A 51 -5.70 -13.76 6.83
CA ASP A 51 -6.53 -14.89 7.28
C ASP A 51 -5.94 -16.22 6.81
N ARG A 52 -5.32 -16.20 5.63
CA ARG A 52 -4.70 -17.35 4.98
C ARG A 52 -3.22 -17.06 4.78
N SER A 53 -2.37 -17.59 5.67
CA SER A 53 -0.97 -17.19 5.79
C SER A 53 0.01 -18.35 5.88
N ASP A 54 -0.35 -19.55 5.42
CA ASP A 54 0.40 -20.80 5.67
C ASP A 54 1.90 -20.67 5.34
N ASP A 55 2.28 -19.85 4.36
CA ASP A 55 3.66 -19.60 3.93
C ASP A 55 4.21 -18.20 4.27
N MET A 56 3.49 -17.42 5.08
CA MET A 56 3.77 -15.99 5.33
C MET A 56 3.82 -15.73 6.84
N PRO A 57 4.98 -15.97 7.50
CA PRO A 57 5.11 -15.77 8.94
C PRO A 57 5.15 -14.29 9.32
N GLY A 58 4.76 -13.97 10.55
CA GLY A 58 4.81 -12.61 11.09
C GLY A 58 3.56 -12.24 11.87
N ASP A 59 3.40 -10.94 12.11
CA ASP A 59 2.24 -10.33 12.78
C ASP A 59 1.73 -9.09 12.02
N THR A 60 2.31 -8.81 10.86
CA THR A 60 2.04 -7.61 10.08
C THR A 60 1.96 -7.95 8.62
N ALA A 61 0.83 -7.63 8.00
CA ALA A 61 0.61 -7.72 6.57
C ALA A 61 0.91 -6.37 5.94
N GLN A 62 1.72 -6.35 4.89
CA GLN A 62 2.08 -5.13 4.15
C GLN A 62 1.78 -5.30 2.66
N CYS A 63 1.33 -4.23 2.03
CA CYS A 63 1.10 -4.18 0.59
C CYS A 63 1.44 -2.83 -0.01
N HIS A 64 1.60 -2.82 -1.32
CA HIS A 64 1.58 -1.62 -2.15
C HIS A 64 0.22 -1.48 -2.82
N ILE A 65 -0.34 -0.26 -2.79
CA ILE A 65 -1.48 0.14 -3.61
C ILE A 65 -1.00 1.22 -4.58
N GLN A 66 -1.06 0.92 -5.87
CA GLN A 66 -0.66 1.84 -6.94
C GLN A 66 -1.88 2.46 -7.61
N PHE A 67 -1.83 3.78 -7.73
CA PHE A 67 -2.79 4.64 -8.39
C PHE A 67 -2.15 5.19 -9.66
N LEU A 68 -2.89 5.18 -10.77
CA LEU A 68 -2.43 5.61 -12.08
C LEU A 68 -3.21 6.84 -12.56
N MET A 69 -2.63 7.57 -13.53
CA MET A 69 -3.17 8.82 -14.05
C MET A 69 -3.45 9.84 -12.94
N VAL A 70 -2.49 9.96 -12.02
CA VAL A 70 -2.60 10.83 -10.85
C VAL A 70 -2.55 12.30 -11.27
N GLN A 71 -3.47 13.09 -10.71
CA GLN A 71 -3.55 14.54 -10.87
C GLN A 71 -3.82 15.20 -9.50
N ASP A 72 -3.63 16.52 -9.43
CA ASP A 72 -3.94 17.34 -8.25
C ASP A 72 -3.31 16.85 -6.94
N PHE A 73 -2.10 16.26 -7.04
CA PHE A 73 -1.42 15.73 -5.87
C PHE A 73 -1.04 16.83 -4.89
N ARG A 74 -1.47 16.66 -3.65
CA ARG A 74 -1.10 17.50 -2.50
C ARG A 74 -0.70 16.61 -1.34
N MET A 75 0.33 17.05 -0.63
CA MET A 75 0.80 16.39 0.57
C MET A 75 1.23 17.44 1.58
N GLU A 76 0.69 17.33 2.79
CA GLU A 76 0.97 18.21 3.91
C GLU A 76 1.52 17.40 5.08
N GLY A 77 2.68 17.82 5.58
CA GLY A 77 3.38 17.11 6.64
C GLY A 77 3.89 15.74 6.22
N TRP A 78 4.71 15.15 7.10
CA TRP A 78 5.14 13.76 6.99
C TRP A 78 5.64 13.29 8.34
N ARG A 79 5.18 12.10 8.76
CA ARG A 79 5.76 11.35 9.87
C ARG A 79 5.88 9.89 9.44
N ARG A 80 7.04 9.29 9.73
CA ARG A 80 7.30 7.90 9.37
C ARG A 80 6.34 6.98 10.14
N ALA A 81 5.74 6.01 9.44
CA ALA A 81 4.94 4.95 10.02
C ALA A 81 3.72 5.44 10.84
N VAL A 82 3.08 6.50 10.35
CA VAL A 82 1.87 7.10 10.94
C VAL A 82 0.64 6.24 10.65
N THR A 83 -0.26 6.14 11.64
CA THR A 83 -1.57 5.51 11.44
C THR A 83 -2.49 6.50 10.71
N ALA A 84 -3.13 6.03 9.65
CA ALA A 84 -3.94 6.85 8.76
C ALA A 84 -5.16 6.08 8.25
N ASP A 85 -6.17 6.82 7.83
CA ASP A 85 -7.29 6.30 7.05
C ASP A 85 -7.10 6.68 5.58
N VAL A 86 -7.37 5.75 4.67
CA VAL A 86 -7.38 5.97 3.22
C VAL A 86 -8.82 5.85 2.73
N THR A 87 -9.35 6.94 2.20
CA THR A 87 -10.73 7.01 1.68
C THR A 87 -10.70 7.23 0.18
N LEU A 88 -11.54 6.48 -0.53
CA LEU A 88 -11.70 6.56 -1.98
C LEU A 88 -13.14 6.99 -2.27
N HIS A 89 -13.28 8.04 -3.06
CA HIS A 89 -14.58 8.52 -3.52
C HIS A 89 -14.59 8.49 -5.03
N GLU A 90 -15.52 7.72 -5.61
CA GLU A 90 -15.74 7.73 -7.04
C GLU A 90 -16.15 9.13 -7.51
N GLN A 91 -15.69 9.48 -8.70
CA GLN A 91 -15.97 10.73 -9.39
C GLN A 91 -16.45 10.40 -10.81
N PRO A 92 -17.09 11.35 -11.51
CA PRO A 92 -17.42 11.19 -12.92
C PRO A 92 -16.19 10.80 -13.76
N GLU A 93 -16.44 10.28 -14.97
CA GLU A 93 -15.38 9.98 -15.96
C GLU A 93 -14.37 8.92 -15.50
N HIS A 94 -14.81 7.92 -14.71
CA HIS A 94 -13.96 6.86 -14.17
C HIS A 94 -12.78 7.39 -13.37
N ARG A 95 -13.03 8.39 -12.52
CA ARG A 95 -12.01 8.97 -11.64
C ARG A 95 -12.26 8.60 -10.19
N LEU A 96 -11.20 8.67 -9.39
CA LEU A 96 -11.24 8.53 -7.94
C LEU A 96 -10.60 9.75 -7.30
N ALA A 97 -11.29 10.33 -6.33
CA ALA A 97 -10.67 11.21 -5.35
C ALA A 97 -10.16 10.36 -4.19
N VAL A 98 -8.86 10.45 -3.92
CA VAL A 98 -8.18 9.68 -2.87
C VAL A 98 -7.75 10.66 -1.79
N GLN A 99 -8.04 10.33 -0.53
CA GLN A 99 -7.55 11.07 0.62
C GLN A 99 -6.90 10.10 1.60
N VAL A 100 -5.76 10.51 2.16
CA VAL A 100 -5.08 9.83 3.26
C VAL A 100 -4.97 10.81 4.41
N ARG A 101 -5.52 10.47 5.57
CA ARG A 101 -5.49 11.34 6.75
C ARG A 101 -4.92 10.60 7.94
N GLY A 102 -3.90 11.17 8.56
CA GLY A 102 -3.31 10.68 9.79
C GLY A 102 -2.76 11.82 10.63
N SER A 103 -2.37 11.54 11.87
CA SER A 103 -1.82 12.57 12.75
C SER A 103 -0.50 13.14 12.20
N GLY A 104 -0.54 14.36 11.66
CA GLY A 104 0.64 15.04 11.09
C GLY A 104 0.97 14.61 9.65
N VAL A 105 0.03 13.97 8.95
CA VAL A 105 0.10 13.75 7.49
C VAL A 105 -1.29 13.90 6.86
N ALA A 106 -1.35 14.62 5.76
CA ALA A 106 -2.49 14.61 4.86
C ALA A 106 -2.00 14.45 3.42
N VAL A 107 -2.60 13.53 2.67
CA VAL A 107 -2.33 13.33 1.24
C VAL A 107 -3.65 13.36 0.51
N SER A 108 -3.71 14.03 -0.64
CA SER A 108 -4.87 14.00 -1.50
C SER A 108 -4.46 14.05 -2.96
N PHE A 109 -5.19 13.34 -3.81
CA PHE A 109 -5.01 13.40 -5.26
C PHE A 109 -6.24 12.84 -5.95
N THR A 110 -6.32 13.04 -7.26
CA THR A 110 -7.27 12.31 -8.11
C THR A 110 -6.52 11.27 -8.95
N SER A 111 -7.16 10.15 -9.28
CA SER A 111 -6.58 9.09 -10.12
C SER A 111 -7.63 8.47 -11.03
N ASN A 112 -7.22 7.57 -11.92
CA ASN A 112 -8.16 6.66 -12.60
C ASN A 112 -8.85 5.74 -11.58
N ALA A 113 -10.08 5.33 -11.85
CA ALA A 113 -10.87 4.36 -11.07
C ALA A 113 -10.42 2.91 -11.31
N SER A 114 -9.10 2.70 -11.29
CA SER A 114 -8.47 1.39 -11.44
C SER A 114 -7.15 1.40 -10.68
N LEU A 115 -7.06 0.53 -9.68
CA LEU A 115 -5.94 0.41 -8.76
C LEU A 115 -5.22 -0.91 -9.01
N LYS A 116 -3.94 -0.96 -8.67
CA LYS A 116 -3.20 -2.22 -8.58
C LYS A 116 -2.73 -2.46 -7.17
N VAL A 117 -2.79 -3.72 -6.74
CA VAL A 117 -2.21 -4.17 -5.47
C VAL A 117 -1.05 -5.12 -5.74
N GLY A 118 0.03 -4.99 -4.99
CA GLY A 118 1.20 -5.85 -5.12
C GLY A 118 2.17 -5.69 -3.96
N ARG A 119 3.39 -6.22 -4.12
CA ARG A 119 4.40 -6.29 -3.05
C ARG A 119 3.81 -6.79 -1.72
N ILE A 120 2.95 -7.81 -1.81
CA ILE A 120 2.35 -8.41 -0.61
C ILE A 120 3.45 -9.09 0.19
N SER A 121 3.63 -8.66 1.43
CA SER A 121 4.60 -9.25 2.34
C SER A 121 4.07 -9.38 3.76
N SER A 122 4.70 -10.27 4.53
CA SER A 122 4.54 -10.32 5.97
C SER A 122 5.88 -10.10 6.66
N PHE A 123 5.83 -9.55 7.87
CA PHE A 123 7.00 -9.38 8.72
C PHE A 123 6.58 -9.37 10.20
N ARG A 124 7.57 -9.45 11.09
CA ARG A 124 7.39 -9.21 12.52
C ARG A 124 7.80 -7.78 12.84
N ARG A 125 6.87 -6.99 13.39
CA ARG A 125 7.16 -5.61 13.82
C ARG A 125 8.21 -5.59 14.93
N THR A 126 9.08 -4.59 14.89
CA THR A 126 9.96 -4.25 16.01
C THR A 126 9.19 -3.47 17.08
N ALA A 127 9.73 -3.38 18.29
CA ALA A 127 9.06 -2.72 19.43
C ALA A 127 8.76 -1.22 19.19
N ASP A 128 9.55 -0.55 18.34
CA ASP A 128 9.34 0.83 17.88
C ASP A 128 8.34 0.92 16.71
N GLY A 129 7.75 -0.20 16.29
CA GLY A 129 6.86 -0.30 15.14
C GLY A 129 7.58 -0.21 13.79
N GLY A 130 8.90 -0.34 13.74
CA GLY A 130 9.69 -0.41 12.52
C GLY A 130 9.41 -1.66 11.66
N ASP A 131 9.79 -1.56 10.39
CA ASP A 131 9.71 -2.60 9.35
C ASP A 131 11.10 -2.91 8.75
N GLY A 132 12.16 -2.71 9.55
CA GLY A 132 13.54 -2.93 9.10
C GLY A 132 14.00 -4.38 9.13
N GLY A 133 13.16 -5.30 9.64
CA GLY A 133 13.46 -6.72 9.76
C GLY A 133 13.31 -7.49 8.44
N GLN A 134 13.35 -8.82 8.54
CA GLN A 134 13.13 -9.70 7.40
C GLN A 134 11.68 -9.61 6.91
N HIS A 135 11.51 -9.47 5.58
CA HIS A 135 10.21 -9.53 4.93
C HIS A 135 10.05 -10.84 4.16
N HIS A 136 8.88 -11.45 4.31
CA HIS A 136 8.45 -12.61 3.54
C HIS A 136 7.54 -12.12 2.44
N PHE A 137 8.05 -12.00 1.22
CA PHE A 137 7.25 -11.59 0.06
C PHE A 137 6.53 -12.80 -0.56
N SER A 138 5.29 -12.55 -1.01
CA SER A 138 4.46 -13.56 -1.67
C SER A 138 5.05 -14.06 -2.99
N ARG A 139 5.71 -13.18 -3.76
CA ARG A 139 6.30 -13.53 -5.06
C ARG A 139 7.73 -14.05 -4.87
N PRO A 140 8.10 -15.21 -5.44
CA PRO A 140 9.44 -15.79 -5.29
C PRO A 140 10.58 -14.86 -5.73
N LEU A 141 10.37 -14.11 -6.82
CA LEU A 141 11.35 -13.13 -7.31
C LEU A 141 11.64 -12.04 -6.29
N GLU A 142 10.60 -11.57 -5.59
CA GLU A 142 10.71 -10.51 -4.58
C GLU A 142 11.42 -11.03 -3.34
N ARG A 143 11.06 -12.24 -2.88
CA ARG A 143 11.73 -12.91 -1.77
C ARG A 143 13.23 -13.08 -2.01
N LYS A 144 13.64 -13.37 -3.25
CA LYS A 144 15.06 -13.47 -3.62
C LYS A 144 15.75 -12.10 -3.67
N ARG A 145 15.06 -11.08 -4.18
CA ARG A 145 15.66 -9.77 -4.49
C ARG A 145 15.65 -8.81 -3.30
N TYR A 146 14.68 -8.95 -2.41
CA TYR A 146 14.38 -8.01 -1.33
C TYR A 146 14.20 -8.80 -0.02
N PRO A 147 15.28 -9.29 0.60
CA PRO A 147 15.19 -9.91 1.93
C PRO A 147 14.81 -8.89 3.02
N MET A 148 15.06 -7.61 2.77
CA MET A 148 14.68 -6.45 3.58
C MET A 148 14.06 -5.39 2.68
N ILE A 149 13.33 -4.44 3.27
CA ILE A 149 12.76 -3.30 2.55
C ILE A 149 13.89 -2.44 1.94
N PRO A 150 13.88 -2.22 0.61
CA PRO A 150 14.84 -1.34 -0.03
C PRO A 150 14.68 0.13 0.42
N PRO A 151 15.75 0.93 0.31
CA PRO A 151 15.68 2.38 0.51
C PRO A 151 14.60 3.03 -0.36
N THR A 152 14.02 4.14 0.11
CA THR A 152 12.89 4.83 -0.54
C THR A 152 13.19 5.36 -1.94
N TYR A 153 14.47 5.51 -2.31
CA TYR A 153 14.91 5.90 -3.66
C TYR A 153 15.03 4.73 -4.64
N SER A 154 14.73 3.48 -4.22
CA SER A 154 14.80 2.30 -5.10
C SER A 154 13.57 2.19 -6.00
N SER A 155 13.55 2.95 -7.11
CA SER A 155 12.44 3.02 -8.07
C SER A 155 11.87 1.66 -8.47
N THR A 156 12.74 0.67 -8.77
CA THR A 156 12.29 -0.67 -9.19
C THR A 156 11.41 -1.38 -8.16
N PHE A 157 11.57 -1.08 -6.86
CA PHE A 157 10.74 -1.66 -5.81
C PHE A 157 9.34 -1.02 -5.76
N TYR A 158 9.26 0.31 -5.90
CA TYR A 158 8.02 1.07 -5.70
C TYR A 158 7.18 1.27 -6.97
N GLU A 159 7.80 1.29 -8.14
CA GLU A 159 7.12 1.58 -9.42
C GLU A 159 6.53 0.31 -10.09
N ARG A 160 7.01 -0.88 -9.70
CA ARG A 160 6.53 -2.17 -10.23
C ARG A 160 5.67 -2.90 -9.22
N VAL A 161 4.37 -3.00 -9.51
CA VAL A 161 3.33 -3.66 -8.70
C VAL A 161 2.71 -4.82 -9.48
#